data_AF-U2EAA6-F1
#
_entry.id   AF-U2EAA6-F1
#
_cell.length_a   1.000
_cell.length_b   1.000
_cell.length_c   1.000
_cell.angle_alpha   90.00
_cell.angle_beta   90.00
_cell.angle_gamma   90.00
#
_symmetry.space_group_name_H-M   'P 1'
#
loop_
_entity.id
_entity.type
_entity.pdbx_description
1 polymer ?
#
loop_
_entity_poly.entity_id
_entity_poly.type
_entity_poly.pdbx_seq_one_letter_code
_entity_poly.pdbx_strand_id
1 'polypeptide(L)'
;MRKQTRIIVLSLIIISSLLLLSTGRKIAGVMLSDYSISKDGKVMTLRVGVASSIGYIRTLKESQGENKKYIAFYSTYGLNSKIGAKSEFQIDLNPSCNEIYFYRGNDGYELILYKNEDSKDWELAR
;
A
#
# COMPACT_ATOMS: atom_id res chain seq x y z
N MET A 1 -14.25 -23.04 -40.12
CA MET A 1 -14.63 -22.86 -38.69
C MET A 1 -13.53 -23.19 -37.67
N ARG A 2 -12.54 -24.07 -37.93
CA ARG A 2 -11.55 -24.49 -36.91
C ARG A 2 -10.47 -23.48 -36.51
N LYS A 3 -10.01 -22.58 -37.40
CA LYS A 3 -8.92 -21.64 -37.10
C LYS A 3 -9.37 -20.46 -36.23
N GLN A 4 -10.53 -19.87 -36.52
CA GLN A 4 -11.04 -18.74 -35.73
C GLN A 4 -11.37 -19.14 -34.30
N THR A 5 -11.97 -20.32 -34.08
CA THR A 5 -12.23 -20.84 -32.73
C THR A 5 -10.93 -21.09 -31.95
N ARG A 6 -9.86 -21.58 -32.62
CA ARG A 6 -8.54 -21.76 -31.99
C ARG A 6 -7.90 -20.42 -31.58
N ILE A 7 -7.99 -19.40 -32.42
CA ILE A 7 -7.48 -18.05 -32.11
C ILE A 7 -8.24 -17.47 -30.92
N ILE A 8 -9.57 -17.58 -30.91
CA ILE A 8 -10.40 -17.08 -29.80
C ILE A 8 -10.03 -17.77 -28.49
N VAL A 9 -9.90 -19.10 -28.48
CA VAL A 9 -9.49 -19.85 -27.29
C VAL A 9 -8.09 -19.46 -26.82
N LEU A 10 -7.13 -19.30 -27.73
CA LEU A 10 -5.77 -18.89 -27.39
C LEU A 10 -5.74 -17.47 -26.79
N SER A 11 -6.47 -16.52 -27.38
CA SER A 11 -6.61 -15.16 -26.86
C SER A 11 -7.25 -15.16 -25.47
N LEU A 12 -8.27 -16.00 -25.24
CA LEU A 12 -8.92 -16.10 -23.94
C LEU A 12 -7.97 -16.60 -22.85
N ILE A 13 -7.11 -17.58 -23.18
CA ILE A 13 -6.07 -18.11 -22.26
C ILE A 13 -5.02 -17.04 -21.96
N ILE A 14 -4.59 -16.26 -22.96
CA ILE A 14 -3.63 -15.17 -22.77
C ILE A 14 -4.22 -14.07 -21.89
N ILE A 15 -5.47 -13.66 -22.14
CA ILE A 15 -6.14 -12.65 -21.31
C ILE A 15 -6.35 -13.16 -19.88
N SER A 16 -6.78 -14.41 -19.71
CA SER A 16 -6.97 -15.03 -18.39
C SER A 16 -5.66 -15.14 -17.62
N SER A 17 -4.56 -15.54 -18.26
CA SER A 17 -3.23 -15.58 -17.63
C SER A 17 -2.71 -14.18 -17.28
N LEU A 18 -2.93 -13.17 -18.12
CA LEU A 18 -2.63 -11.77 -17.79
C LEU A 18 -3.42 -11.29 -16.56
N LEU A 19 -4.70 -11.64 -16.46
CA LEU A 19 -5.57 -11.28 -15.33
C LEU A 19 -5.14 -11.96 -14.02
N LEU A 20 -4.66 -13.20 -14.08
CA LEU A 20 -4.15 -13.90 -12.89
C LEU A 20 -2.84 -13.27 -12.38
N LEU A 21 -1.96 -12.84 -13.29
CA LEU A 21 -0.73 -12.10 -12.96
C LEU A 21 -1.00 -10.66 -12.49
N SER A 22 -2.21 -10.14 -12.72
CA SER A 22 -2.62 -8.78 -12.36
C SER A 22 -3.21 -8.65 -10.95
N THR A 23 -2.94 -9.58 -10.03
CA THR A 23 -3.36 -9.44 -8.63
C THR A 23 -2.14 -9.15 -7.75
N GLY A 24 -1.95 -7.88 -7.40
CA GLY A 24 -0.91 -7.47 -6.45
C GLY A 24 -1.25 -8.04 -5.08
N ARG A 25 -0.26 -8.58 -4.37
CA ARG A 25 -0.48 -9.22 -3.07
C ARG A 25 -0.33 -8.20 -1.96
N LYS A 26 -1.08 -8.39 -0.87
CA LYS A 26 -0.86 -7.64 0.37
C LYS A 26 0.56 -7.98 0.85
N ILE A 27 1.37 -6.98 1.14
CA ILE A 27 2.77 -7.15 1.54
C ILE A 27 2.97 -6.70 2.99
N ALA A 28 3.72 -7.52 3.72
CA ALA A 28 4.27 -7.15 5.03
C ALA A 28 5.64 -6.48 4.85
N GLY A 29 6.16 -5.87 5.91
CA GLY A 29 7.53 -5.34 5.93
C GLY A 29 7.73 -4.01 5.18
N VAL A 30 6.66 -3.25 4.95
CA VAL A 30 6.78 -1.86 4.45
C VAL A 30 7.31 -0.97 5.56
N MET A 31 8.44 -0.31 5.32
CA MET A 31 9.06 0.62 6.26
C MET A 31 8.68 2.05 5.89
N LEU A 32 8.38 2.87 6.89
CA LEU A 32 8.24 4.31 6.71
C LEU A 32 9.65 4.92 6.74
N SER A 33 10.01 5.60 5.67
CA SER A 33 11.27 6.35 5.59
C SER A 33 11.10 7.77 6.10
N ASP A 34 10.00 8.41 5.74
CA ASP A 34 9.70 9.80 6.09
C ASP A 34 8.21 10.13 5.83
N TYR A 35 7.73 11.25 6.35
CA TYR A 35 6.38 11.76 6.07
C TYR A 35 6.33 13.29 6.06
N SER A 36 5.29 13.84 5.44
CA SER A 36 4.99 15.27 5.49
C SER A 36 3.49 15.50 5.55
N ILE A 37 3.07 16.59 6.16
CA ILE A 37 1.65 16.93 6.32
C ILE A 37 1.35 18.19 5.50
N SER A 38 0.19 18.22 4.86
CA SER A 38 -0.30 19.40 4.16
C SER A 38 -0.48 20.57 5.13
N LYS A 39 -0.44 21.81 4.61
CA LYS A 39 -0.57 23.03 5.42
C LYS A 39 -1.86 23.08 6.25
N ASP A 40 -2.93 22.46 5.76
CA ASP A 40 -4.24 22.40 6.43
C ASP A 40 -4.39 21.20 7.38
N GLY A 41 -3.36 20.36 7.50
CA GLY A 41 -3.35 19.21 8.41
C GLY A 41 -4.18 18.02 7.95
N LYS A 42 -4.80 18.07 6.75
CA LYS A 42 -5.78 17.07 6.31
C LYS A 42 -5.18 15.93 5.50
N VAL A 43 -4.01 16.10 4.93
CA VAL A 43 -3.36 15.07 4.09
C VAL A 43 -1.98 14.80 4.62
N MET A 44 -1.67 13.53 4.85
CA MET A 44 -0.31 13.07 5.12
C MET A 44 0.25 12.37 3.88
N THR A 45 1.44 12.76 3.49
CA THR A 45 2.24 12.11 2.46
C THR A 45 3.25 11.19 3.14
N LEU A 46 3.15 9.89 2.89
CA LEU A 46 4.03 8.85 3.41
C LEU A 46 5.08 8.48 2.35
N ARG A 47 6.36 8.52 2.71
CA ARG A 47 7.47 8.01 1.90
C ARG A 47 7.91 6.66 2.48
N VAL A 48 7.74 5.60 1.71
CA VAL A 48 7.87 4.21 2.19
C VAL A 48 8.76 3.36 1.29
N GLY A 49 9.28 2.27 1.85
CA GLY A 49 10.09 1.29 1.15
C GLY A 49 9.85 -0.14 1.63
N VAL A 50 10.41 -1.11 0.90
CA VAL A 50 10.48 -2.52 1.28
C VAL A 50 11.88 -3.05 0.96
N ALA A 51 12.28 -4.14 1.60
CA ALA A 51 13.45 -4.89 1.16
C ALA A 51 13.28 -5.32 -0.30
N SER A 52 14.34 -5.24 -1.11
CA SER A 52 14.29 -5.50 -2.56
C SER A 52 13.80 -6.91 -2.91
N SER A 53 14.02 -7.89 -2.03
CA SER A 53 13.53 -9.27 -2.17
C SER A 53 12.00 -9.40 -2.09
N ILE A 54 11.31 -8.43 -1.51
CA ILE A 54 9.84 -8.39 -1.37
C ILE A 54 9.19 -7.80 -2.64
N GLY A 55 9.97 -7.10 -3.47
CA GLY A 55 9.53 -6.48 -4.72
C GLY A 55 9.26 -4.99 -4.58
N TYR A 56 8.18 -4.51 -5.20
CA TYR A 56 7.84 -3.09 -5.25
C TYR A 56 6.41 -2.84 -4.77
N ILE A 57 6.18 -1.69 -4.15
CA ILE A 57 4.86 -1.24 -3.69
C ILE A 57 4.15 -0.55 -4.86
N ARG A 58 2.87 -0.82 -5.07
CA ARG A 58 2.06 -0.19 -6.14
C ARG A 58 0.96 0.71 -5.59
N THR A 59 0.30 0.27 -4.54
CA THR A 59 -0.85 0.95 -3.95
C THR A 59 -0.95 0.61 -2.47
N LEU A 60 -1.76 1.39 -1.75
CA LEU A 60 -2.24 1.06 -0.43
C LEU A 60 -3.75 0.89 -0.42
N LYS A 61 -4.26 0.29 0.64
CA LYS A 61 -5.65 0.38 1.11
C LYS A 61 -5.61 0.84 2.55
N GLU A 62 -6.52 1.74 2.90
CA GLU A 62 -6.67 2.25 4.25
C GLU A 62 -8.02 1.87 4.84
N SER A 63 -8.06 1.74 6.17
CA SER A 63 -9.27 1.56 6.95
C SER A 63 -9.18 2.51 8.15
N GLN A 64 -10.28 3.21 8.42
CA GLN A 64 -10.39 4.19 9.49
C GLN A 64 -11.16 3.57 10.66
N GLY A 65 -10.51 3.50 11.82
CA GLY A 65 -11.17 3.36 13.12
C GLY A 65 -11.49 4.73 13.71
N GLU A 66 -11.95 4.81 14.96
CA GLU A 66 -12.33 6.08 15.58
C GLU A 66 -11.18 7.10 15.62
N ASN A 67 -10.03 6.69 16.17
CA ASN A 67 -8.81 7.51 16.27
C ASN A 67 -7.59 6.89 15.56
N LYS A 68 -7.77 5.71 14.94
CA LYS A 68 -6.68 4.91 14.34
C LYS A 68 -6.87 4.77 12.85
N LYS A 69 -5.78 4.86 12.09
CA LYS A 69 -5.78 4.54 10.67
C LYS A 69 -4.92 3.32 10.40
N TYR A 70 -5.49 2.32 9.75
CA TYR A 70 -4.82 1.07 9.39
C TYR A 70 -4.50 1.04 7.91
N ILE A 71 -3.24 0.82 7.57
CA ILE A 71 -2.75 0.87 6.19
C ILE A 71 -2.15 -0.46 5.79
N ALA A 72 -2.64 -0.97 4.67
CA ALA A 72 -2.15 -2.17 4.02
C ALA A 72 -1.60 -1.84 2.64
N PHE A 73 -0.33 -2.15 2.42
CA PHE A 73 0.32 -1.96 1.13
C PHE A 73 0.20 -3.20 0.26
N TYR A 74 0.22 -2.99 -1.06
CA TYR A 74 0.09 -4.04 -2.06
C TYR A 74 1.20 -3.95 -3.09
N SER A 75 1.71 -5.11 -3.48
CA SER A 75 2.78 -5.21 -4.46
C SER A 75 2.34 -4.79 -5.86
N THR A 76 3.33 -4.54 -6.72
CA THR A 76 3.15 -4.53 -8.17
C THR A 76 2.66 -5.87 -8.70
N TYR A 77 2.17 -5.85 -9.93
CA TYR A 77 1.73 -7.04 -10.66
C TYR A 77 2.94 -7.77 -11.25
N GLY A 78 2.91 -9.11 -11.23
CA GLY A 78 4.01 -9.95 -11.73
C GLY A 78 5.24 -10.04 -10.80
N LEU A 79 6.22 -10.85 -11.21
CA LEU A 79 7.46 -11.08 -10.46
C LEU A 79 8.40 -9.88 -10.58
N ASN A 80 8.60 -9.15 -9.47
CA ASN A 80 9.57 -8.04 -9.35
C ASN A 80 9.50 -6.96 -10.45
N SER A 81 8.30 -6.73 -10.99
CA SER A 81 8.08 -5.65 -11.96
C SER A 81 8.04 -4.29 -11.27
N LYS A 82 8.71 -3.30 -11.85
CA LYS A 82 8.63 -1.89 -11.42
C LYS A 82 7.43 -1.14 -12.03
N ILE A 83 6.67 -1.76 -12.93
CA ILE A 83 5.57 -1.09 -13.62
C ILE A 83 4.50 -0.70 -12.59
N GLY A 84 4.23 0.60 -12.49
CA GLY A 84 3.31 1.17 -11.51
C GLY A 84 3.84 1.22 -10.07
N ALA A 85 5.13 0.96 -9.85
CA ALA A 85 5.75 1.09 -8.54
C ALA A 85 5.68 2.54 -8.04
N LYS A 86 5.39 2.70 -6.75
CA LYS A 86 5.35 3.97 -6.03
C LYS A 86 6.09 3.82 -4.70
N SER A 87 6.73 4.89 -4.27
CA SER A 87 7.34 5.02 -2.94
C SER A 87 6.67 6.11 -2.11
N GLU A 88 5.72 6.84 -2.68
CA GLU A 88 5.02 7.94 -2.03
C GLU A 88 3.51 7.75 -2.15
N PHE A 89 2.81 7.95 -1.03
CA PHE A 89 1.37 7.80 -0.95
C PHE A 89 0.77 8.90 -0.10
N GLN A 90 -0.33 9.48 -0.57
CA GLN A 90 -1.13 10.42 0.20
C GLN A 90 -2.28 9.68 0.87
N ILE A 91 -2.54 10.01 2.12
CA ILE A 91 -3.66 9.54 2.93
C ILE A 91 -4.36 10.73 3.56
N ASP A 92 -5.68 10.63 3.68
CA ASP A 92 -6.47 11.66 4.36
C ASP A 92 -6.43 11.43 5.87
N LEU A 93 -6.13 12.46 6.64
CA LEU A 93 -6.18 12.45 8.10
C LEU A 93 -7.55 12.92 8.57
N ASN A 94 -8.27 12.02 9.25
CA ASN A 94 -9.43 12.43 10.03
C ASN A 94 -8.95 13.33 11.21
N PRO A 95 -9.66 14.43 11.55
CA PRO A 95 -9.32 15.26 12.70
C PRO A 95 -9.13 14.51 14.04
N SER A 96 -9.85 13.41 14.25
CA SER A 96 -9.71 12.56 15.45
C SER A 96 -8.55 11.56 15.37
N CYS A 97 -7.92 11.42 14.20
CA CYS A 97 -6.86 10.45 13.97
C CYS A 97 -5.59 10.89 14.70
N ASN A 98 -5.14 10.06 15.64
CA ASN A 98 -3.90 10.27 16.38
C ASN A 98 -2.93 9.09 16.24
N GLU A 99 -3.30 8.01 15.54
CA GLU A 99 -2.43 6.84 15.35
C GLU A 99 -2.51 6.30 13.93
N ILE A 100 -1.38 5.92 13.36
CA ILE A 100 -1.26 5.28 12.05
C ILE A 100 -0.53 3.95 12.21
N TYR A 101 -1.16 2.90 11.70
CA TYR A 101 -0.68 1.54 11.78
C TYR A 101 -0.41 0.94 10.40
N PHE A 102 0.68 0.20 10.27
CA PHE A 102 1.01 -0.55 9.05
C PHE A 102 0.80 -2.05 9.25
N TYR A 103 0.31 -2.71 8.20
CA TYR A 103 0.18 -4.17 8.19
C TYR A 103 1.55 -4.87 8.24
N ARG A 104 1.67 -5.86 9.14
CA ARG A 104 2.89 -6.66 9.37
C ARG A 104 2.72 -8.16 9.10
N GLY A 105 1.70 -8.57 8.36
CA GLY A 105 1.53 -9.99 8.05
C GLY A 105 0.78 -10.70 9.17
N ASN A 106 1.44 -11.71 9.75
CA ASN A 106 0.88 -12.53 10.83
C ASN A 106 0.80 -11.76 12.15
N ASP A 107 1.67 -10.77 12.35
CA ASP A 107 1.68 -9.91 13.53
C ASP A 107 0.58 -8.82 13.49
N GLY A 108 -0.29 -8.87 12.47
CA GLY A 108 -1.41 -7.95 12.33
C GLY A 108 -0.97 -6.57 11.89
N TYR A 109 -1.15 -5.57 12.76
CA TYR A 109 -0.87 -4.16 12.49
C TYR A 109 0.03 -3.59 13.58
N GLU A 110 1.07 -2.87 13.19
CA GLU A 110 2.04 -2.22 14.09
C GLU A 110 1.88 -0.70 14.01
N LEU A 111 1.94 -0.02 15.16
CA LEU A 111 1.91 1.44 15.26
C LEU A 111 3.19 2.01 14.65
N ILE A 112 3.07 2.94 13.71
CA ILE A 112 4.21 3.56 13.03
C ILE A 112 4.33 5.04 13.35
N LEU A 113 3.20 5.73 13.40
CA LEU A 113 3.14 7.14 13.78
C LEU A 113 2.06 7.33 14.83
N TYR A 114 2.35 8.17 15.81
CA TYR A 114 1.35 8.66 16.75
C TYR A 114 1.43 10.18 16.84
N LYS A 115 0.33 10.82 17.22
CA LYS A 115 0.26 12.25 17.47
C LYS A 115 0.51 12.49 18.95
N ASN A 116 1.60 13.17 19.26
CA ASN A 116 1.98 13.52 20.62
C ASN A 116 0.91 14.44 21.23
N GLU A 117 0.49 14.15 22.46
CA GLU A 117 -0.59 14.90 23.10
C GLU A 117 -0.17 16.31 23.52
N ASP A 118 1.11 16.54 23.81
CA ASP A 118 1.62 17.83 24.26
C ASP A 118 1.93 18.74 23.06
N SER A 119 2.77 18.28 22.13
CA SER A 119 3.18 19.08 20.97
C SER A 119 2.11 19.17 19.89
N LYS A 120 1.16 18.22 19.88
CA LYS A 120 0.22 17.98 18.77
C LYS A 120 0.89 17.63 17.44
N ASP A 121 2.20 17.37 17.44
CA ASP A 121 2.95 16.92 16.29
C ASP A 121 2.88 15.39 16.15
N TRP A 122 3.10 14.91 14.94
CA TRP A 122 3.26 13.48 14.69
C TRP A 122 4.69 13.07 15.00
N GLU A 123 4.86 11.88 15.57
CA GLU A 123 6.14 11.28 15.94
C GLU A 123 6.17 9.81 15.53
N LEU A 124 7.37 9.28 15.26
CA LEU A 124 7.59 7.86 14.98
C LEU A 124 7.41 7.05 16.27
N ALA A 125 6.60 6.00 16.20
CA ALA A 125 6.59 4.97 17.22
C ALA A 125 7.91 4.19 17.13
N ARG A 126 8.66 4.16 18.23
CA ARG A 126 9.92 3.42 18.35
C ARG A 126 9.67 1.95 18.66
#